data_AF-A0A2N1UWP1-F1
#
_entry.id   AF-A0A2N1UWP1-F1
#
_cell.length_a   1.000
_cell.length_b   1.000
_cell.length_c   1.000
_cell.angle_alpha   90.00
_cell.angle_beta   90.00
_cell.angle_gamma   90.00
#
_symmetry.space_group_name_H-M   'P 1'
#
loop_
_entity.id
_entity.type
_entity.pdbx_description
1 polymer ?
#
loop_
_entity_poly.entity_id
_entity_poly.type
_entity_poly.pdbx_seq_one_letter_code
_entity_poly.pdbx_strand_id
1 'polypeptide(L)'
;MLHLINWEAVRTKRARYLLLDLAMLVLALVHLLLLLFDATYFQMRPYYVRYVPGLASSYDQLKGMQPHRDTTRYQQEALRLFEACARDGTVPEARQRELIRLSDQLVEEDPFARANLSGRLEMIKAEMRSFTGIQNSSKQAFVAFWEPGCADVARREAFFRAEIVPHLEL
;
A
#
# COMPACT_ATOMS: atom_id res chain seq x y z
N MET A 1 -14.04 58.70 -46.81
CA MET A 1 -15.01 58.02 -45.90
C MET A 1 -14.35 56.74 -45.39
N LEU A 2 -13.40 56.86 -44.45
CA LEU A 2 -12.66 55.72 -43.89
C LEU A 2 -13.24 55.45 -42.50
N HIS A 3 -14.02 54.38 -42.41
CA HIS A 3 -14.67 53.95 -41.18
C HIS A 3 -13.62 53.59 -40.13
N LEU A 4 -13.78 54.19 -38.95
CA LEU A 4 -13.04 53.91 -37.72
C LEU A 4 -13.01 52.40 -37.44
N ILE A 5 -11.86 51.76 -37.67
CA ILE A 5 -11.58 50.43 -37.09
C ILE A 5 -11.42 50.66 -35.60
N ASN A 6 -12.42 50.22 -34.82
CA ASN A 6 -12.40 50.30 -33.38
C ASN A 6 -11.42 49.25 -32.82
N TRP A 7 -10.15 49.64 -32.68
CA TRP A 7 -9.05 48.81 -32.21
C TRP A 7 -9.21 48.35 -30.75
N GLU A 8 -10.03 49.02 -29.94
CA GLU A 8 -10.33 48.59 -28.56
C GLU A 8 -11.20 47.33 -28.52
N ALA A 9 -12.14 47.20 -29.47
CA ALA A 9 -12.98 46.00 -29.60
C ALA A 9 -12.18 44.77 -30.06
N VAL A 10 -11.13 44.96 -30.87
CA VAL A 10 -10.22 43.89 -31.32
C VAL A 10 -9.29 43.46 -30.18
N ARG A 11 -8.80 44.41 -29.38
CA ARG A 11 -7.89 44.14 -28.24
C ARG A 11 -8.61 43.43 -27.09
N THR A 12 -9.86 43.79 -26.81
CA THR A 12 -10.70 43.16 -25.79
C THR A 12 -11.19 41.76 -26.18
N LYS A 13 -11.51 41.52 -27.47
CA LYS A 13 -11.76 40.16 -27.97
C LYS A 13 -10.53 39.26 -27.77
N ARG A 14 -9.34 39.76 -28.12
CA ARG A 14 -8.06 39.04 -27.95
C ARG A 14 -7.76 38.74 -26.46
N ALA A 15 -8.03 39.69 -25.57
CA ALA A 15 -7.85 39.49 -24.12
C ALA A 15 -8.78 38.40 -23.54
N ARG A 16 -10.03 38.31 -24.00
CA ARG A 16 -10.95 37.23 -23.57
C ARG A 16 -10.47 35.85 -24.03
N TYR A 17 -9.97 35.73 -25.26
CA TYR A 17 -9.36 34.48 -25.73
C TYR A 17 -8.12 34.12 -24.92
N LEU A 18 -7.25 35.10 -24.61
CA LEU A 18 -6.07 34.86 -23.77
C LEU A 18 -6.42 34.40 -22.34
N LEU A 19 -7.50 34.91 -21.75
CA LEU A 19 -7.99 34.45 -20.44
C LEU A 19 -8.52 33.02 -20.51
N LEU A 20 -9.25 32.67 -21.58
CA LEU A 20 -9.72 31.30 -21.82
C LEU A 20 -8.54 30.36 -22.08
N ASP A 21 -7.55 30.78 -22.85
CA ASP A 21 -6.32 30.03 -23.10
C ASP A 21 -5.55 29.79 -21.81
N LEU A 22 -5.42 30.81 -20.96
CA LEU A 22 -4.80 30.67 -19.63
C LEU A 22 -5.60 29.73 -18.74
N ALA A 23 -6.93 29.82 -18.73
CA ALA A 23 -7.78 28.91 -17.96
C ALA A 23 -7.64 27.46 -18.45
N MET A 24 -7.62 27.23 -19.76
CA MET A 24 -7.38 25.90 -20.34
C MET A 24 -5.98 25.39 -20.01
N LEU A 25 -4.95 26.24 -20.04
CA LEU A 25 -3.58 25.89 -19.66
C LEU A 25 -3.50 25.48 -18.19
N VAL A 26 -4.11 26.26 -17.29
CA VAL A 26 -4.17 25.95 -15.85
C VAL A 26 -4.92 24.64 -15.62
N LEU A 27 -6.07 24.46 -16.29
CA LEU A 27 -6.84 23.22 -16.19
C LEU A 27 -6.05 21.99 -16.68
N ALA A 28 -5.34 22.12 -17.80
CA ALA A 28 -4.51 21.07 -18.36
C ALA A 28 -3.32 20.76 -17.44
N LEU A 29 -2.68 21.79 -16.87
CA LEU A 29 -1.58 21.62 -15.92
C LEU A 29 -2.06 20.92 -14.65
N VAL A 30 -3.22 21.30 -14.10
CA VAL A 30 -3.82 20.62 -12.95
C VAL A 30 -4.13 19.16 -13.27
N HIS A 31 -4.70 18.87 -14.44
CA HIS A 31 -4.94 17.50 -14.87
C HIS A 31 -3.65 16.68 -14.97
N LEU A 32 -2.60 17.25 -15.56
CA LEU A 32 -1.31 16.59 -15.68
C LEU A 32 -0.71 16.29 -14.30
N LEU A 33 -0.76 17.26 -13.39
CA LEU A 33 -0.27 17.07 -12.02
C LEU A 33 -1.07 15.98 -11.28
N LEU A 34 -2.40 15.95 -11.42
CA LEU A 34 -3.23 14.90 -10.85
C LEU A 34 -2.91 13.53 -11.43
N LEU A 35 -2.69 13.43 -12.74
CA LEU A 35 -2.39 12.17 -13.41
C LEU A 35 -1.00 11.64 -13.01
N LEU A 36 -0.02 12.53 -12.87
CA LEU A 36 1.30 12.20 -12.31
C LEU A 36 1.21 11.79 -10.85
N PHE A 37 0.41 12.51 -10.05
CA PHE A 37 0.16 12.15 -8.66
C PHE A 37 -0.48 10.76 -8.55
N ASP A 38 -1.56 10.49 -9.29
CA ASP A 38 -2.23 9.19 -9.31
C ASP A 38 -1.27 8.06 -9.71
N ALA A 39 -0.42 8.28 -10.72
CA ALA A 39 0.57 7.29 -11.17
C ALA A 39 1.66 7.03 -10.13
N THR A 40 2.17 8.09 -9.48
CA THR A 40 3.25 7.98 -8.49
C THR A 40 2.76 7.54 -7.12
N TYR A 41 1.52 7.86 -6.75
CA TYR A 41 0.93 7.56 -5.45
C TYR A 41 0.97 6.07 -5.15
N PHE A 42 0.59 5.23 -6.11
CA PHE A 42 0.55 3.78 -5.91
C PHE A 42 1.93 3.17 -5.63
N GLN A 43 2.96 3.61 -6.37
CA GLN A 43 4.33 3.12 -6.20
C GLN A 43 4.99 3.67 -4.93
N MET A 44 4.71 4.92 -4.58
CA MET A 44 5.30 5.60 -3.43
C MET A 44 4.43 5.54 -2.17
N ARG A 45 3.31 4.81 -2.19
CA ARG A 45 2.37 4.68 -1.07
C ARG A 45 3.06 4.39 0.28
N PRO A 46 4.08 3.52 0.38
CA PRO A 46 4.77 3.29 1.65
C PRO A 46 5.37 4.57 2.26
N TYR A 47 5.87 5.48 1.43
CA TYR A 47 6.39 6.78 1.88
C TYR A 47 5.26 7.73 2.30
N TYR A 48 4.14 7.76 1.55
CA TYR A 48 2.97 8.56 1.92
C TYR A 48 2.35 8.12 3.24
N VAL A 49 2.21 6.81 3.46
CA VAL A 49 1.73 6.25 4.73
C VAL A 49 2.67 6.62 5.88
N ARG A 50 3.99 6.63 5.65
CA ARG A 50 4.98 6.95 6.67
C ARG A 50 5.05 8.43 7.03
N TYR A 51 5.00 9.33 6.05
CA TYR A 51 5.26 10.76 6.26
C TYR A 51 3.99 11.63 6.31
N VAL A 52 2.92 11.22 5.64
CA VAL A 52 1.65 11.96 5.56
C VAL A 52 0.42 11.03 5.71
N PRO A 53 0.31 10.29 6.83
CA PRO A 53 -0.67 9.22 7.00
C PRO A 53 -2.14 9.67 6.84
N GLY A 54 -2.46 10.90 7.26
CA GLY A 54 -3.83 11.43 7.12
C GLY A 54 -4.26 11.61 5.67
N LEU A 55 -3.38 12.16 4.82
CA LEU A 55 -3.65 12.32 3.39
C LEU A 55 -3.76 10.97 2.69
N ALA A 56 -2.84 10.04 3.01
CA ALA A 56 -2.85 8.70 2.45
C ALA A 56 -4.17 7.97 2.78
N SER A 57 -4.61 8.01 4.04
CA SER A 57 -5.86 7.36 4.47
C SER A 57 -7.10 7.96 3.78
N SER A 58 -7.20 9.28 3.68
CA SER A 58 -8.34 9.92 2.99
C SER A 58 -8.35 9.64 1.48
N TYR A 59 -7.17 9.62 0.85
CA TYR A 59 -7.05 9.33 -0.57
C TYR A 59 -7.29 7.83 -0.86
N ASP A 60 -6.83 6.92 0.00
CA ASP A 60 -7.15 5.49 -0.07
C ASP A 60 -8.67 5.24 0.01
N GLN A 61 -9.37 5.94 0.92
CA GLN A 61 -10.83 5.89 0.99
C GLN A 61 -11.50 6.39 -0.29
N LEU A 62 -11.03 7.51 -0.85
CA LEU A 62 -11.55 8.08 -2.11
C LEU A 62 -11.33 7.11 -3.29
N LYS A 63 -10.19 6.42 -3.32
CA LYS A 63 -9.86 5.41 -4.34
C LYS A 63 -10.49 4.03 -4.06
N GLY A 64 -11.26 3.88 -2.98
CA GLY A 64 -11.92 2.63 -2.61
C GLY A 64 -10.95 1.52 -2.20
N MET A 65 -9.72 1.87 -1.81
CA MET A 65 -8.74 0.92 -1.28
C MET A 65 -9.18 0.51 0.12
N GLN A 66 -9.74 -0.70 0.24
CA GLN A 66 -10.09 -1.30 1.52
C GLN A 66 -9.06 -2.37 1.89
N PRO A 67 -8.63 -2.45 3.16
CA PRO A 67 -7.82 -3.54 3.65
C PRO A 67 -8.50 -4.88 3.33
N HIS A 68 -7.76 -5.84 2.75
CA HIS A 68 -8.33 -7.16 2.50
C HIS A 68 -8.68 -7.80 3.84
N ARG A 69 -9.87 -8.41 3.95
CA ARG A 69 -10.30 -9.09 5.19
C ARG A 69 -9.26 -10.10 5.64
N ASP A 70 -8.71 -10.88 4.71
CA ASP A 70 -7.76 -11.95 5.02
C ASP A 70 -6.38 -11.42 5.42
N THR A 71 -5.86 -10.39 4.75
CA THR A 71 -4.56 -9.78 5.14
C THR A 71 -4.67 -9.07 6.49
N THR A 72 -5.81 -8.41 6.74
CA THR A 72 -6.12 -7.78 8.04
C THR A 72 -6.20 -8.82 9.14
N ARG A 73 -6.92 -9.93 8.91
CA ARG A 73 -7.03 -11.03 9.88
C ARG A 73 -5.66 -11.64 10.17
N TYR A 74 -4.85 -11.88 9.14
CA TYR A 74 -3.50 -12.40 9.28
C TYR A 74 -2.61 -11.48 10.14
N GLN A 75 -2.58 -10.18 9.82
CA GLN A 75 -1.82 -9.20 10.57
C GLN A 75 -2.29 -9.14 12.04
N GLN A 76 -3.59 -9.13 12.30
CA GLN A 76 -4.12 -9.11 13.66
C GLN A 76 -3.72 -10.34 14.48
N GLU A 77 -3.81 -11.54 13.90
CA GLU A 77 -3.38 -12.76 14.60
C GLU A 77 -1.88 -12.77 14.89
N ALA A 78 -1.06 -12.26 13.95
CA ALA A 78 0.38 -12.11 14.16
C ALA A 78 0.69 -11.17 15.33
N LEU A 79 0.04 -10.01 15.35
CA LEU A 79 0.19 -9.03 16.43
C LEU A 79 -0.24 -9.60 17.78
N ARG A 80 -1.34 -10.35 17.83
CA ARG A 80 -1.81 -11.03 19.05
C ARG A 80 -0.86 -12.12 19.53
N LEU A 81 -0.15 -12.80 18.62
CA LEU A 81 0.90 -13.75 19.00
C LEU A 81 2.07 -13.00 19.63
N PHE A 82 2.57 -11.94 19.00
CA PHE A 82 3.69 -11.15 19.52
C PHE A 82 3.36 -10.53 20.89
N GLU A 83 2.15 -9.98 21.04
CA GLU A 83 1.67 -9.43 22.31
C GLU A 83 1.57 -10.50 23.41
N ALA A 84 1.06 -11.69 23.10
CA ALA A 84 1.00 -12.80 24.06
C ALA A 84 2.40 -13.25 24.48
N CYS A 85 3.34 -13.36 23.55
CA CYS A 85 4.73 -13.68 23.89
C CYS A 85 5.39 -12.59 24.74
N ALA A 86 5.09 -11.31 24.48
CA ALA A 86 5.64 -10.20 25.26
C ALA A 86 5.07 -10.14 26.69
N ARG A 87 3.79 -10.51 26.87
CA ARG A 87 3.11 -10.49 28.18
C ARG A 87 3.31 -11.75 28.99
N ASP A 88 3.08 -12.90 28.36
CA ASP A 88 2.95 -14.19 29.05
C ASP A 88 4.15 -15.11 28.80
N GLY A 89 5.09 -14.71 27.91
CA GLY A 89 6.26 -15.51 27.53
C GLY A 89 5.92 -16.78 26.74
N THR A 90 4.64 -17.03 26.47
CA THR A 90 4.13 -18.24 25.82
C THR A 90 2.94 -17.90 24.92
N VAL A 91 2.66 -18.78 23.96
CA VAL A 91 1.49 -18.66 23.09
C VAL A 91 0.75 -20.00 23.04
N PRO A 92 -0.59 -20.01 23.06
CA PRO A 92 -1.35 -21.24 22.84
C PRO A 92 -1.03 -21.84 21.48
N GLU A 93 -0.75 -23.15 21.45
CA GLU A 93 -0.43 -23.88 20.22
C GLU A 93 -1.52 -23.74 19.14
N ALA A 94 -2.78 -23.62 19.54
CA ALA A 94 -3.90 -23.34 18.64
C ALA A 94 -3.74 -22.03 17.86
N ARG A 95 -3.22 -20.96 18.50
CA ARG A 95 -3.00 -19.67 17.83
C ARG A 95 -1.84 -19.73 16.85
N GLN A 96 -0.76 -20.42 17.24
CA GLN A 96 0.38 -20.65 16.35
C GLN A 96 -0.04 -21.45 15.10
N ARG A 97 -0.82 -22.53 15.27
CA ARG A 97 -1.39 -23.30 14.16
C ARG A 97 -2.31 -22.46 13.27
N GLU A 98 -3.12 -21.59 13.85
CA GLU A 98 -3.98 -20.70 13.07
C GLU A 98 -3.16 -19.73 12.20
N LEU A 99 -2.04 -19.20 12.70
CA LEU A 99 -1.14 -18.35 11.90
C LEU A 99 -0.48 -19.09 10.75
N ILE A 100 -0.08 -20.36 10.97
CA ILE A 100 0.44 -21.22 9.91
C ILE A 100 -0.65 -21.46 8.84
N ARG A 101 -1.88 -21.78 9.27
CA ARG A 101 -3.02 -21.96 8.37
C ARG A 101 -3.33 -20.70 7.56
N LEU A 102 -3.35 -19.54 8.20
CA LEU A 102 -3.57 -18.26 7.53
C LEU A 102 -2.42 -17.90 6.57
N SER A 103 -1.18 -18.26 6.89
CA SER A 103 -0.04 -18.09 5.99
C SER A 103 -0.19 -18.94 4.73
N ASP A 104 -0.71 -20.16 4.89
CA ASP A 104 -0.98 -21.06 3.76
C ASP A 104 -2.06 -20.49 2.84
N GLN A 105 -3.18 -20.04 3.44
CA GLN A 105 -4.25 -19.36 2.70
C GLN A 105 -3.76 -18.11 1.97
N LEU A 106 -2.91 -17.30 2.62
CA LEU A 106 -2.33 -16.10 2.00
C LEU A 106 -1.52 -16.45 0.75
N VAL A 107 -0.78 -17.57 0.77
CA VAL A 107 0.04 -18.03 -0.35
C VAL A 107 -0.81 -18.64 -1.47
N GLU A 108 -1.86 -19.38 -1.13
CA GLU A 108 -2.73 -20.08 -2.10
C GLU A 108 -3.76 -19.16 -2.77
N GLU A 109 -4.44 -18.33 -1.98
CA GLU A 109 -5.59 -17.56 -2.45
C GLU A 109 -5.16 -16.24 -3.12
N ASP A 110 -3.92 -15.79 -2.90
CA ASP A 110 -3.37 -14.50 -3.34
C ASP A 110 -4.41 -13.36 -3.26
N PRO A 111 -4.68 -12.81 -2.06
CA PRO A 111 -5.66 -11.75 -1.88
C PRO A 111 -5.32 -10.46 -2.65
N PHE A 112 -4.11 -10.36 -3.20
CA PHE A 112 -3.64 -9.22 -3.98
C PHE A 112 -3.94 -9.36 -5.48
N ALA A 113 -4.25 -10.57 -5.97
CA ALA A 113 -4.49 -10.84 -7.38
C ALA A 113 -5.62 -9.99 -7.97
N ARG A 114 -6.73 -9.82 -7.23
CA ARG A 114 -7.88 -9.02 -7.67
C ARG A 114 -7.55 -7.54 -7.89
N ALA A 115 -6.53 -7.03 -7.20
CA ALA A 115 -6.06 -5.65 -7.34
C ALA A 115 -4.86 -5.54 -8.30
N ASN A 116 -4.55 -6.60 -9.06
CA ASN A 116 -3.35 -6.70 -9.90
C ASN A 116 -2.05 -6.43 -9.13
N LEU A 117 -2.02 -6.86 -7.86
CA LEU A 117 -0.96 -6.60 -6.88
C LEU A 117 -0.21 -7.87 -6.47
N SER A 118 -0.30 -8.96 -7.22
CA SER A 118 0.38 -10.24 -6.93
C SER A 118 1.88 -10.10 -6.69
N GLY A 119 2.52 -9.07 -7.26
CA GLY A 119 3.93 -8.75 -6.96
C GLY A 119 4.21 -8.47 -5.48
N ARG A 120 3.22 -7.99 -4.71
CA ARG A 120 3.35 -7.81 -3.25
C ARG A 120 3.43 -9.14 -2.52
N LEU A 121 2.63 -10.13 -2.94
CA LEU A 121 2.72 -11.48 -2.37
C LEU A 121 4.10 -12.08 -2.67
N GLU A 122 4.63 -11.88 -3.87
CA GLU A 122 5.98 -12.35 -4.21
C GLU A 122 7.06 -11.65 -3.37
N MET A 123 6.90 -10.36 -3.05
CA MET A 123 7.80 -9.66 -2.13
C MET A 123 7.72 -10.25 -0.72
N ILE A 124 6.52 -10.44 -0.17
CA ILE A 124 6.32 -11.09 1.15
C ILE A 124 6.97 -12.47 1.18
N LYS A 125 6.74 -13.28 0.13
CA LYS A 125 7.33 -14.61 0.00
C LYS A 125 8.86 -14.53 -0.04
N ALA A 126 9.44 -13.60 -0.78
CA ALA A 126 10.88 -13.41 -0.86
C ALA A 126 11.47 -13.01 0.50
N GLU A 127 10.85 -12.06 1.20
CA GLU A 127 11.30 -11.61 2.53
C GLU A 127 11.23 -12.75 3.56
N MET A 128 10.15 -13.54 3.57
CA MET A 128 10.05 -14.70 4.46
C MET A 128 11.13 -15.76 4.20
N ARG A 129 11.42 -16.05 2.92
CA ARG A 129 12.49 -16.97 2.53
C ARG A 129 13.87 -16.42 2.94
N SER A 130 14.08 -15.12 2.77
CA SER A 130 15.32 -14.43 3.17
C SER A 130 15.54 -14.52 4.68
N PHE A 131 14.51 -14.21 5.48
CA PHE A 131 14.59 -14.24 6.94
C PHE A 131 14.85 -15.65 7.50
N THR A 132 14.19 -16.67 6.95
CA THR A 132 14.29 -18.06 7.44
C THR A 132 15.40 -18.87 6.79
N GLY A 133 15.98 -18.40 5.68
CA GLY A 133 16.96 -19.13 4.88
C GLY A 133 16.36 -20.23 4.00
N ILE A 134 15.04 -20.45 4.02
CA ILE A 134 14.36 -21.50 3.24
C ILE A 134 14.03 -20.96 1.85
N GLN A 135 14.88 -21.20 0.86
CA GLN A 135 14.69 -20.64 -0.49
C GLN A 135 13.68 -21.40 -1.36
N ASN A 136 13.52 -22.70 -1.12
CA ASN A 136 12.82 -23.59 -2.06
C ASN A 136 11.29 -23.62 -1.88
N SER A 137 10.76 -23.06 -0.79
CA SER A 137 9.31 -23.10 -0.51
C SER A 137 8.88 -21.93 0.37
N SER A 138 7.95 -21.12 -0.13
CA SER A 138 7.32 -20.07 0.66
C SER A 138 6.57 -20.64 1.85
N LYS A 139 5.76 -21.68 1.62
CA LYS A 139 4.95 -22.30 2.68
C LYS A 139 5.83 -22.77 3.84
N GLN A 140 6.95 -23.44 3.53
CA GLN A 140 7.92 -23.86 4.56
C GLN A 140 8.60 -22.67 5.25
N ALA A 141 8.94 -21.60 4.52
CA ALA A 141 9.47 -20.37 5.11
C ALA A 141 8.48 -19.75 6.12
N PHE A 142 7.19 -19.66 5.79
CA PHE A 142 6.18 -19.19 6.73
C PHE A 142 6.03 -20.11 7.95
N VAL A 143 6.02 -21.43 7.75
CA VAL A 143 5.97 -22.40 8.85
C VAL A 143 7.16 -22.19 9.80
N ALA A 144 8.39 -22.17 9.27
CA ALA A 144 9.60 -21.96 10.06
C ALA A 144 9.64 -20.61 10.77
N PHE A 145 8.97 -19.59 10.22
CA PHE A 145 8.85 -18.28 10.88
C PHE A 145 7.96 -18.34 12.13
N TRP A 146 6.86 -19.09 12.10
CA TRP A 146 5.89 -19.18 13.20
C TRP A 146 6.16 -20.32 14.19
N GLU A 147 6.81 -21.40 13.75
CA GLU A 147 7.14 -22.59 14.55
C GLU A 147 7.86 -22.32 15.88
N PRO A 148 8.81 -21.38 15.98
CA PRO A 148 9.56 -21.12 17.21
C PRO A 148 8.71 -20.57 18.37
N GLY A 149 7.41 -20.33 18.18
CA GLY A 149 6.51 -19.88 19.25
C GLY A 149 6.89 -18.49 19.75
N CYS A 150 7.49 -18.40 20.94
CA CYS A 150 7.99 -17.14 21.52
C CYS A 150 9.52 -16.99 21.48
N ALA A 151 10.26 -17.95 20.93
CA ALA A 151 11.71 -17.81 20.74
C ALA A 151 12.03 -16.70 19.73
N ASP A 152 13.05 -15.87 20.01
CA ASP A 152 13.47 -14.74 19.18
C ASP A 152 12.33 -13.79 18.75
N VAL A 153 11.29 -13.68 19.58
CA VAL A 153 10.05 -12.99 19.21
C VAL A 153 10.29 -11.51 18.89
N ALA A 154 11.19 -10.84 19.61
CA ALA A 154 11.50 -9.42 19.36
C ALA A 154 12.10 -9.20 17.96
N ARG A 155 13.01 -10.09 17.52
CA ARG A 155 13.61 -10.03 16.18
C ARG A 155 12.56 -10.30 15.11
N ARG A 156 11.73 -11.33 15.31
CA ARG A 156 10.65 -11.68 14.37
C ARG A 156 9.58 -10.60 14.27
N GLU A 157 9.18 -10.00 15.39
CA GLU A 157 8.23 -8.90 15.41
C GLU A 157 8.79 -7.67 14.69
N ALA A 158 10.05 -7.30 14.96
CA ALA A 158 10.69 -6.17 14.28
C ALA A 158 10.74 -6.38 12.77
N PHE A 159 11.15 -7.57 12.32
CA PHE A 159 11.13 -7.93 10.90
C PHE A 159 9.71 -7.90 10.32
N PHE A 160 8.73 -8.51 10.99
CA PHE A 160 7.36 -8.58 10.50
C PHE A 160 6.75 -7.18 10.30
N ARG A 161 6.97 -6.29 11.27
CA ARG A 161 6.46 -4.92 11.21
C ARG A 161 7.17 -4.09 10.13
N ALA A 162 8.47 -4.29 9.94
CA ALA A 162 9.27 -3.50 9.00
C ALA A 162 9.10 -3.97 7.55
N GLU A 163 9.15 -5.28 7.31
CA GLU A 163 9.26 -5.85 5.96
C GLU A 163 7.96 -6.47 5.47
N ILE A 164 7.10 -7.02 6.36
CA ILE A 164 5.91 -7.77 5.92
C ILE A 164 4.65 -6.89 5.93
N VAL A 165 4.41 -6.15 7.01
CA VAL A 165 3.21 -5.29 7.17
C VAL A 165 3.02 -4.31 6.01
N PRO A 166 4.05 -3.59 5.50
CA PRO A 166 3.86 -2.65 4.39
C PRO A 166 3.34 -3.29 3.09
N HIS A 167 3.53 -4.61 2.94
CA HIS A 167 3.06 -5.36 1.78
C HIS A 167 1.68 -6.00 1.99
N LEU A 168 1.22 -6.16 3.24
CA LEU A 168 -0.09 -6.71 3.58
C LEU A 168 -1.25 -5.71 3.44
N GLU A 169 -0.95 -4.43 3.66
CA GLU A 169 -1.93 -3.35 3.53
C GLU A 169 -2.11 -3.00 2.05
N LEU A 170 -3.25 -3.38 1.45
CA LEU A 170 -3.61 -3.02 0.06
C LEU A 170 -3.48 -1.51 -0.17
#